data_AF-A0A166F6C1-F1
#
_entry.id   AF-A0A166F6C1-F1
#
_cell.length_a   1.000
_cell.length_b   1.000
_cell.length_c   1.000
_cell.angle_alpha   90.00
_cell.angle_beta   90.00
_cell.angle_gamma   90.00
#
_symmetry.space_group_name_H-M   'P 1'
#
loop_
_entity.id
_entity.type
_entity.pdbx_description
1 polymer ?
#
loop_
_entity_poly.entity_id
_entity_poly.type
_entity_poly.pdbx_seq_one_letter_code
_entity_poly.pdbx_strand_id
1 'polypeptide(L)' 'MADYECGDQPGDGLYQCDGCGEVVDITDSSITLAPCSSCGCCSWLDRCSED' A
#
# COMPACT_ATOMS: atom_id res chain seq x y z
N MET A 1 10.38 -7.89 -0.40
CA MET A 1 9.48 -8.27 -1.50
C MET A 1 8.23 -7.47 -1.24
N ALA A 2 7.84 -6.58 -2.15
CA ALA A 2 6.59 -5.85 -2.00
C ALA A 2 5.44 -6.86 -1.97
N ASP A 3 4.51 -6.68 -1.05
CA ASP A 3 3.36 -7.58 -0.90
C ASP A 3 2.27 -7.23 -1.91
N TYR A 4 2.20 -5.95 -2.32
CA TYR A 4 1.22 -5.43 -3.27
C TYR A 4 1.79 -4.43 -4.26
N GLU A 5 1.10 -4.30 -5.40
CA GLU A 5 1.44 -3.39 -6.50
C GLU A 5 0.31 -2.38 -6.77
N CYS A 6 0.59 -1.36 -7.58
CA CYS A 6 -0.46 -0.45 -8.08
C CYS A 6 -1.58 -1.20 -8.80
N GLY A 7 -2.83 -0.87 -8.47
CA GLY A 7 -4.02 -1.51 -9.01
C GLY A 7 -4.46 -2.74 -8.22
N ASP A 8 -3.64 -3.22 -7.28
CA ASP A 8 -4.03 -4.30 -6.39
C ASP A 8 -5.04 -3.80 -5.34
N GLN A 9 -5.90 -4.69 -4.87
CA GLN A 9 -6.98 -4.37 -3.92
C GLN A 9 -6.92 -5.32 -2.73
N PRO A 10 -5.91 -5.18 -1.87
CA PRO A 10 -5.74 -6.02 -0.67
C PRO A 10 -6.85 -5.83 0.37
N GLY A 11 -7.53 -4.67 0.36
CA GLY A 11 -8.57 -4.33 1.32
C GLY A 11 -8.14 -3.23 2.27
N ASP A 12 -8.91 -3.03 3.34
CA ASP A 12 -8.57 -2.07 4.38
C ASP A 12 -7.33 -2.49 5.17
N GLY A 13 -6.46 -1.53 5.47
CA GLY A 13 -5.18 -1.76 6.12
C GLY A 13 -4.20 -0.60 6.00
N LEU A 14 -3.08 -0.72 6.69
CA LEU A 14 -1.96 0.21 6.60
C LEU A 14 -0.95 -0.30 5.59
N TYR A 15 -0.62 0.51 4.59
CA TYR A 15 0.32 0.15 3.53
C TYR A 15 1.50 1.10 3.52
N GLN A 16 2.71 0.55 3.52
CA GLN A 16 3.95 1.31 3.45
C GLN A 16 4.58 1.20 2.06
N CYS A 17 4.90 2.35 1.45
CA CYS A 17 5.62 2.41 0.20
C CYS A 17 7.06 1.90 0.38
N ASP A 18 7.46 0.90 -0.40
CA ASP A 18 8.82 0.35 -0.40
C ASP A 18 9.86 1.37 -0.90
N GLY A 19 9.45 2.28 -1.79
CA GLY A 19 10.35 3.25 -2.45
C GLY A 19 10.76 4.44 -1.56
N CYS A 20 9.83 5.06 -0.84
CA CYS A 20 10.11 6.23 0.00
C CYS A 20 9.76 6.07 1.48
N GLY A 21 9.11 4.97 1.86
CA GLY A 21 8.68 4.69 3.23
C GLY A 21 7.37 5.37 3.65
N GLU A 22 6.66 6.04 2.73
CA GLU A 22 5.37 6.68 3.01
C GLU A 22 4.31 5.66 3.43
N VAL A 23 3.51 5.98 4.44
CA VAL A 23 2.45 5.08 4.96
C VAL A 23 1.09 5.67 4.62
N VAL A 24 0.23 4.87 4.00
CA VAL A 24 -1.16 5.21 3.70
C VAL A 24 -2.10 4.29 4.47
N ASP A 25 -3.17 4.88 4.98
CA ASP A 25 -4.27 4.18 5.64
C ASP A 25 -5.41 4.03 4.63
N ILE A 26 -5.65 2.79 4.22
CA ILE A 26 -6.76 2.44 3.33
C ILE A 26 -7.87 1.93 4.23
N THR A 27 -8.98 2.64 4.27
CA THR A 27 -10.17 2.25 5.05
C THR A 27 -11.30 1.74 4.19
N ASP A 28 -11.16 1.86 2.87
CA ASP A 28 -12.13 1.39 1.89
C ASP A 28 -11.55 0.22 1.11
N SER A 29 -12.13 -0.96 1.33
CA SER A 29 -11.70 -2.19 0.69
C SER A 29 -12.05 -2.30 -0.80
N SER A 30 -12.72 -1.29 -1.36
CA SER A 30 -12.99 -1.17 -2.81
C SER A 30 -11.98 -0.25 -3.51
N ILE A 31 -11.09 0.42 -2.77
CA ILE A 31 -10.05 1.26 -3.35
C ILE A 31 -8.85 0.38 -3.72
N THR A 32 -8.44 0.50 -4.98
CA THR A 32 -7.17 -0.06 -5.48
C THR A 32 -6.00 0.81 -5.06
N LEU A 33 -4.87 0.20 -4.75
CA LEU A 33 -3.63 0.90 -4.43
C LEU A 33 -3.18 1.78 -5.60
N ALA A 34 -3.12 3.09 -5.37
CA ALA A 34 -2.58 4.05 -6.33
C ALA A 34 -1.04 4.11 -6.25
N PRO A 35 -0.35 4.65 -7.27
CA PRO A 35 1.06 5.01 -7.13
C PRO A 35 1.27 5.97 -5.97
N CYS A 36 2.37 5.77 -5.24
CA CYS A 36 2.72 6.60 -4.09
C CYS A 36 2.75 8.08 -4.48
N SER A 37 2.05 8.93 -3.73
CA SER A 37 1.94 10.36 -4.05
C SER A 37 3.27 11.10 -3.87
N SER A 38 4.11 10.63 -2.95
CA SER A 38 5.42 11.25 -2.65
C SER A 38 6.51 10.91 -3.67
N CYS A 39 6.60 9.66 -4.14
CA CYS A 39 7.70 9.23 -5.03
C CYS A 39 7.27 8.61 -6.36
N GLY A 40 5.97 8.33 -6.55
CA GLY A 40 5.43 7.66 -7.74
C GLY A 40 5.72 6.15 -7.80
N CYS A 41 6.29 5.55 -6.74
CA CYS A 41 6.55 4.12 -6.69
C CYS A 41 5.23 3.33 -6.58
N CYS A 42 5.20 2.15 -7.19
CA CYS A 42 4.05 1.26 -7.23
C CYS A 42 4.15 0.07 -6.27
N SER A 43 5.14 0.05 -5.39
CA SER A 43 5.42 -1.07 -4.50
C SER A 43 4.97 -0.75 -3.08
N TRP A 44 4.08 -1.59 -2.54
CA TRP A 44 3.47 -1.43 -1.22
C TRP A 44 3.71 -2.67 -0.35
N LEU A 45 3.93 -2.43 0.94
CA LEU A 45 4.09 -3.43 1.99
C LEU A 45 2.92 -3.31 2.95
N ASP A 46 2.18 -4.39 3.17
CA ASP A 46 1.19 -4.44 4.24
C ASP A 46 1.88 -4.31 5.61
N ARG A 47 1.29 -3.51 6.49
CA ARG A 47 1.71 -3.30 7.88
C ARG A 47 0.72 -3.92 8.88
N CYS A 48 -0.36 -4.55 8.40
CA CYS A 48 -1.39 -5.17 9.22
C CYS A 48 -1.07 -6.63 9.62
N SER A 49 0.06 -7.19 9.16
CA SER A 49 0.59 -8.48 9.65
C SER A 49 1.01 -8.41 11.13
N GLU A 50 0.03 -8.42 12.03
CA GLU A 50 0.17 -8.84 13.41
C GLU A 50 -0.39 -10.28 13.52
N ASP A 51 0.46 -11.19 14.02
CA ASP A 51 0.27 -12.63 14.30
C ASP A 51 -1.09 -13.04 14.90
#